data_AF-A0A133VB39-F1
#
_entry.id   AF-A0A133VB39-F1
#
_cell.length_a   1.000
_cell.length_b   1.000
_cell.length_c   1.000
_cell.angle_alpha   90.00
_cell.angle_beta   90.00
_cell.angle_gamma   90.00
#
_symmetry.space_group_name_H-M   'P 1'
#
loop_
_entity.id
_entity.type
_entity.pdbx_description
1 polymer ?
#
loop_
_entity_poly.entity_id
_entity_poly.type
_entity_poly.pdbx_seq_one_letter_code
_entity_poly.pdbx_strand_id
1 'polypeptide(L)' 'MHVASPNEYKEFRNTIKEVLSSAEEPMTWTEIKKKAKLKQKVPNNVWVRKMEKDIGLVRERSPKGTIWRLE' A
#
# COMPACT_ATOMS: atom_id res chain seq x y z
N MET A 1 21.16 1.88 9.65
CA MET A 1 19.82 1.91 9.03
C MET A 1 19.79 0.82 7.97
N HIS A 2 18.89 -0.16 8.04
CA HIS A 2 18.75 -1.15 6.96
C HIS A 2 18.12 -0.44 5.76
N VAL A 3 18.88 -0.28 4.68
CA VAL A 3 18.34 0.19 3.40
C VAL A 3 17.65 -1.01 2.79
N ALA A 4 16.34 -0.91 2.62
CA ALA A 4 15.57 -2.03 2.11
C ALA A 4 16.03 -2.40 0.68
N SER A 5 16.15 -3.70 0.41
CA SER A 5 16.64 -4.20 -0.88
C SER A 5 15.61 -3.93 -1.99
N PRO A 6 16.03 -3.85 -3.26
CA PRO A 6 15.11 -3.72 -4.40
C PRO A 6 14.02 -4.81 -4.45
N ASN A 7 14.29 -5.99 -3.89
CA ASN A 7 13.30 -7.07 -3.81
C ASN A 7 12.22 -6.78 -2.76
N GLU A 8 12.58 -6.25 -1.59
CA GLU A 8 11.59 -5.95 -0.54
C GLU A 8 10.58 -4.88 -0.99
N TYR A 9 11.03 -3.88 -1.76
CA TYR A 9 10.12 -2.92 -2.37
C TYR A 9 9.18 -3.59 -3.38
N LYS A 10 9.71 -4.45 -4.26
CA LYS A 10 8.92 -5.13 -5.30
C LYS A 10 7.87 -6.05 -4.68
N GLU A 11 8.25 -6.83 -3.67
CA GLU A 11 7.34 -7.69 -2.92
C GLU A 11 6.24 -6.85 -2.27
N PHE A 12 6.61 -5.81 -1.52
CA PHE A 12 5.65 -4.91 -0.90
C PHE A 12 4.70 -4.31 -1.93
N ARG A 13 5.22 -3.74 -3.03
CA ARG A 13 4.42 -3.14 -4.09
C ARG A 13 3.45 -4.13 -4.71
N ASN A 14 3.92 -5.33 -5.04
CA ASN A 14 3.10 -6.33 -5.70
C ASN A 14 1.99 -6.83 -4.77
N THR A 15 2.30 -7.07 -3.49
CA THR A 15 1.29 -7.44 -2.49
C THR A 15 0.23 -6.36 -2.31
N ILE A 16 0.62 -5.09 -2.22
CA ILE A 16 -0.34 -3.97 -2.11
C ILE A 16 -1.19 -3.87 -3.38
N LYS A 17 -0.57 -4.00 -4.56
CA LYS A 17 -1.26 -3.96 -5.84
C LYS A 17 -2.31 -5.06 -5.94
N GLU A 18 -1.96 -6.29 -5.60
CA GLU A 18 -2.87 -7.45 -5.63
C GLU A 18 -4.09 -7.28 -4.71
N VAL A 19 -3.86 -6.78 -3.49
CA VAL A 19 -4.94 -6.53 -2.54
C VAL A 19 -5.89 -5.44 -3.04
N LEU A 20 -5.35 -4.34 -3.57
CA LEU A 20 -6.15 -3.22 -4.05
C LEU A 20 -6.84 -3.50 -5.39
N SER A 21 -6.21 -4.24 -6.30
CA SER A 21 -6.82 -4.62 -7.58
C SER A 21 -7.98 -5.62 -7.41
N SER A 22 -7.97 -6.38 -6.31
CA SER A 22 -9.03 -7.33 -5.97
C SER A 22 -10.09 -6.72 -5.04
N ALA A 23 -9.96 -5.44 -4.69
CA ALA A 23 -10.89 -4.75 -3.81
C ALA A 23 -11.95 -4.02 -4.64
N GLU A 24 -13.22 -4.23 -4.32
CA GLU A 24 -14.34 -3.50 -4.92
C GLU A 24 -14.43 -2.05 -4.42
N GLU A 25 -13.92 -1.79 -3.20
CA GLU A 25 -13.92 -0.47 -2.56
C GLU A 25 -12.50 -0.03 -2.14
N PRO A 26 -12.23 1.29 -2.08
CA PRO A 26 -11.00 1.82 -1.51
C PRO A 26 -10.79 1.36 -0.07
N MET A 27 -9.55 0.99 0.27
CA MET A 27 -9.23 0.36 1.56
C MET A 27 -8.34 1.26 2.41
N THR A 28 -8.51 1.21 3.73
CA THR A 28 -7.57 1.81 4.68
C THR A 28 -6.30 0.97 4.80
N TRP A 29 -5.20 1.58 5.27
CA TRP A 29 -3.96 0.85 5.57
C TRP A 29 -4.19 -0.34 6.51
N THR A 30 -5.05 -0.19 7.52
CA THR A 30 -5.35 -1.25 8.48
C THR A 30 -5.97 -2.47 7.80
N GLU A 31 -6.88 -2.25 6.86
CA GLU A 31 -7.54 -3.33 6.13
C GLU A 31 -6.59 -3.99 5.13
N ILE A 32 -5.80 -3.19 4.41
CA ILE A 32 -4.78 -3.69 3.49
C ILE A 32 -3.76 -4.54 4.24
N LYS A 33 -3.24 -4.04 5.36
CA LYS A 33 -2.31 -4.76 6.23
C LYS A 33 -2.90 -6.10 6.67
N LYS A 34 -4.18 -6.12 7.07
CA LYS A 34 -4.88 -7.34 7.51
C LYS A 34 -5.02 -8.35 6.36
N LYS A 35 -5.45 -7.92 5.17
CA LYS A 35 -5.56 -8.79 3.98
C LYS A 35 -4.19 -9.31 3.51
N ALA A 36 -3.20 -8.43 3.45
CA ALA A 36 -1.83 -8.74 3.03
C ALA A 36 -0.99 -9.47 4.10
N LYS A 37 -1.53 -9.69 5.31
CA LYS A 37 -0.82 -10.28 6.47
C LYS A 37 0.53 -9.62 6.77
N LEU A 38 0.62 -8.31 6.56
CA LEU A 38 1.86 -7.56 6.75
C LEU A 38 2.15 -7.36 8.25
N LYS A 39 3.39 -7.60 8.66
CA LYS A 39 3.84 -7.42 10.05
C LYS A 39 4.06 -5.94 10.42
N GLN A 40 4.24 -5.07 9.42
CA GLN A 40 4.56 -3.66 9.61
C GLN A 40 3.43 -2.91 10.35
N LYS A 41 3.77 -2.05 11.31
CA LYS A 41 2.77 -1.22 12.03
C LYS A 41 2.21 -0.11 11.13
N VAL A 42 3.09 0.54 10.39
CA VAL A 42 2.80 1.66 9.48
C VAL A 42 3.40 1.37 8.10
N PRO A 43 2.89 1.97 7.02
CA PRO A 43 3.50 1.80 5.70
C PRO A 43 4.80 2.59 5.61
N ASN A 44 5.74 2.11 4.80
CA ASN A 44 6.95 2.84 4.49
C ASN A 44 6.63 4.01 3.54
N ASN A 45 6.67 5.25 4.04
CA ASN A 45 6.31 6.45 3.27
C ASN A 45 7.12 6.64 1.97
N VAL A 46 8.37 6.22 1.93
CA VAL A 46 9.20 6.30 0.71
C VAL A 46 8.64 5.38 -0.37
N TRP A 47 8.30 4.14 0.02
CA TRP A 47 7.68 3.18 -0.90
C TRP A 47 6.30 3.61 -1.34
N VAL A 48 5.51 4.20 -0.45
CA VAL A 48 4.18 4.73 -0.79
C VAL A 48 4.28 5.79 -1.87
N ARG A 49 5.13 6.80 -1.68
CA ARG A 49 5.37 7.84 -2.70
C ARG A 49 5.88 7.27 -4.03
N LYS A 50 6.66 6.19 -3.97
CA LYS A 50 7.11 5.50 -5.17
C LYS A 50 5.96 4.76 -5.85
N MET A 51 5.09 4.08 -5.10
CA MET A 51 3.90 3.40 -5.63
C MET A 51 2.88 4.35 -6.25
N GLU A 52 2.74 5.58 -5.73
CA GLU A 52 1.92 6.63 -6.35
C GLU A 52 2.33 6.86 -7.82
N LYS A 53 3.62 6.71 -8.15
CA LYS A 53 4.14 6.82 -9.51
C LYS A 53 4.17 5.49 -10.26
N ASP A 54 4.60 4.41 -9.60
CA ASP A 54 4.87 3.11 -10.24
C ASP A 54 3.60 2.32 -10.57
N ILE A 55 2.54 2.46 -9.77
CA ILE A 55 1.31 1.64 -9.89
C ILE A 55 0.02 2.47 -9.84
N GLY A 56 0.11 3.80 -9.90
CA GLY A 56 -1.07 4.67 -9.80
C GLY A 56 -1.75 4.60 -8.43
N LEU A 57 -1.00 4.38 -7.36
CA LEU A 57 -1.58 4.37 -6.02
C LEU A 57 -2.12 5.77 -5.68
N VAL A 58 -3.38 5.87 -5.30
CA VAL A 58 -4.02 7.10 -4.83
C VAL A 58 -4.32 6.98 -3.34
N ARG A 59 -3.97 8.03 -2.58
CA ARG A 59 -4.36 8.17 -1.17
C ARG A 59 -5.28 9.36 -1.00
N GLU A 60 -6.45 9.11 -0.44
CA GLU A 60 -7.48 10.13 -0.24
C GLU A 60 -7.94 10.14 1.22
N ARG A 61 -8.23 11.33 1.75
CA ARG A 61 -8.85 11.44 3.07
C ARG A 61 -10.35 11.21 2.93
N SER A 62 -10.87 10.22 3.65
CA SER A 62 -12.30 9.97 3.80
C SER A 62 -12.72 10.13 5.27
N PRO A 63 -14.03 10.17 5.58
CA PRO A 63 -14.51 10.14 6.96
C PRO A 63 -14.04 8.91 7.76
N LYS A 64 -13.75 7.79 7.08
CA LYS A 64 -13.23 6.55 7.69
C LYS A 64 -11.70 6.59 7.92
N GLY A 65 -11.02 7.63 7.44
CA GLY A 65 -9.57 7.79 7.48
C GLY A 65 -8.95 7.85 6.08
N THR A 66 -7.63 7.69 6.00
CA THR A 66 -6.91 7.67 4.71
C THR A 66 -7.16 6.35 3.99
N ILE A 67 -7.90 6.43 2.88
CA ILE A 67 -8.19 5.31 1.98
C ILE A 67 -7.21 5.28 0.82
N TRP A 68 -6.99 4.08 0.31
CA TRP A 68 -6.03 3.76 -0.72
C TRP A 68 -6.77 3.02 -1.83
N ARG A 69 -6.52 3.42 -3.07
CA ARG A 69 -7.02 2.76 -4.27
C ARG A 69 -5.98 2.81 -5.39
N LEU A 70 -6.19 2.03 -6.44
CA LEU A 70 -5.45 2.19 -7.69
C LEU A 70 -6.30 3.04 -8.65
N GLU A 71 -5.65 3.92 -9.39
CA GLU A 71 -6.22 4.64 -10.54
C GLU A 71 -6.19 3.79 -11.81
#